data_AF-A0A6H1BW59-F1
#
_entry.id   AF-A0A6H1BW59-F1
#
_cell.length_a   1.000
_cell.length_b   1.000
_cell.length_c   1.000
_cell.angle_alpha   90.00
_cell.angle_beta   90.00
_cell.angle_gamma   90.00
#
_symmetry.space_group_name_H-M   'P 1'
#
loop_
_entity.id
_entity.type
_entity.pdbx_description
1 polymer ?
#
loop_
_entity_poly.entity_id
_entity_poly.type
_entity_poly.pdbx_seq_one_letter_code
_entity_poly.pdbx_strand_id
1 'polypeptide(L)'
;MALTAPAATANAIADFIAARGNTFSLHTANPGAAGTANEASGGGYARQTGTYPAASGGETTTGEMVFDVSAGTYTHACRWNGSTLIEVIDNPDITISPAGEAKLTHKVKVNYTAPA
;
A
#
# COMPACT_ATOMS: atom_id res chain seq x y z
N MET A 1 13.15 -15.88 -13.30
CA MET A 1 12.59 -17.23 -13.09
C MET A 1 11.32 -17.06 -12.27
N ALA A 2 10.15 -17.48 -12.77
CA ALA A 2 8.89 -17.40 -12.03
C ALA A 2 8.75 -18.60 -11.09
N LEU A 3 7.96 -18.45 -10.03
CA LEU A 3 7.55 -19.58 -9.20
C LEU A 3 6.65 -20.50 -10.03
N THR A 4 6.97 -21.79 -10.13
CA THR A 4 6.03 -22.79 -10.67
C THR A 4 5.35 -23.50 -9.51
N ALA A 5 4.05 -23.25 -9.32
CA ALA A 5 3.28 -23.81 -8.21
C ALA A 5 1.78 -23.75 -8.50
N PRO A 6 0.94 -24.56 -7.81
CA PRO A 6 -0.50 -24.40 -7.85
C PRO A 6 -0.94 -22.99 -7.41
N ALA A 7 -2.09 -22.53 -7.91
CA ALA A 7 -2.68 -21.23 -7.53
C ALA A 7 -2.83 -21.06 -6.01
N ALA A 8 -3.16 -22.15 -5.30
CA ALA A 8 -3.28 -22.15 -3.85
C ALA A 8 -1.99 -21.71 -3.13
N THR A 9 -0.83 -22.13 -3.63
CA THR A 9 0.47 -21.71 -3.08
C THR A 9 0.72 -20.23 -3.32
N ALA A 10 0.42 -19.73 -4.53
CA ALA A 10 0.55 -18.31 -4.84
C ALA A 10 -0.39 -17.44 -3.98
N ASN A 11 -1.64 -17.89 -3.79
CA ASN A 11 -2.61 -17.22 -2.90
C ASN A 11 -2.08 -17.17 -1.46
N ALA A 12 -1.60 -18.30 -0.92
CA ALA A 12 -1.07 -18.36 0.44
C ALA A 12 0.11 -17.40 0.67
N ILE A 13 0.98 -17.22 -0.34
CA ILE A 13 2.08 -16.25 -0.28
C ILE A 13 1.54 -14.82 -0.30
N ALA A 14 0.58 -14.51 -1.18
CA ALA A 14 -0.04 -13.19 -1.26
C ALA A 14 -0.74 -12.81 0.05
N ASP A 15 -1.52 -13.73 0.63
CA ASP A 15 -2.15 -13.58 1.95
C ASP A 15 -1.13 -13.36 3.06
N PHE A 16 -0.03 -14.14 3.05
CA PHE A 16 1.04 -13.97 4.03
C PHE A 16 1.70 -12.58 3.97
N ILE A 17 1.94 -12.06 2.77
CA ILE A 17 2.51 -10.71 2.57
C ILE A 17 1.49 -9.64 2.98
N ALA A 18 0.22 -9.79 2.61
CA ALA A 18 -0.86 -8.89 3.00
C ALA A 18 -1.00 -8.79 4.53
N ALA A 19 -0.88 -9.91 5.25
CA ALA A 19 -0.95 -9.97 6.71
C ALA A 19 0.25 -9.33 7.44
N ARG A 20 1.31 -8.90 6.74
CA ARG A 20 2.50 -8.31 7.39
C ARG A 20 2.25 -6.94 7.99
N GLY A 21 1.23 -6.20 7.54
CA GLY A 21 0.90 -4.87 8.00
C GLY A 21 -0.17 -4.25 7.12
N ASN A 22 -1.03 -3.40 7.68
CA ASN A 22 -2.19 -2.88 6.96
C ASN A 22 -2.46 -1.40 7.24
N THR A 23 -1.55 -0.71 7.92
CA THR A 23 -1.64 0.73 8.10
C THR A 23 -0.82 1.43 7.02
N PHE A 24 -1.37 2.49 6.43
CA PHE A 24 -0.77 3.22 5.32
C PHE A 24 -0.67 4.71 5.64
N SER A 25 0.45 5.31 5.29
CA SER A 25 0.68 6.76 5.34
C SER A 25 0.90 7.33 3.95
N LEU A 26 0.59 8.60 3.74
CA LEU A 26 0.92 9.37 2.55
C LEU A 26 2.05 10.35 2.84
N HIS A 27 2.87 10.61 1.83
CA HIS A 27 4.05 11.44 1.94
C HIS A 27 4.19 12.37 0.73
N THR A 28 4.65 13.59 0.98
CA THR A 28 4.83 14.62 -0.06
C THR A 28 6.15 14.47 -0.82
N ALA A 29 7.11 13.76 -0.25
CA ALA A 29 8.41 13.43 -0.84
C ALA A 29 8.92 12.09 -0.27
N ASN A 30 10.15 11.71 -0.63
CA ASN A 30 10.75 10.44 -0.21
C ASN A 30 10.70 10.27 1.34
N PRO A 31 10.12 9.18 1.86
CA PRO A 31 9.99 8.94 3.31
C PRO A 31 11.29 8.58 4.04
N GLY A 32 12.36 8.29 3.32
CA GLY A 32 13.63 7.79 3.84
C GLY A 32 13.55 6.33 4.32
N ALA A 33 14.70 5.78 4.73
CA ALA A 33 14.80 4.36 5.12
C ALA A 33 13.98 3.99 6.36
N ALA A 34 13.66 4.96 7.22
CA ALA A 34 12.80 4.77 8.39
C ALA A 34 11.31 5.04 8.11
N GLY A 35 10.98 5.58 6.93
CA GLY A 35 9.60 5.89 6.53
C GLY A 35 8.98 7.09 7.24
N THR A 36 9.73 7.82 8.07
CA THR A 36 9.19 8.89 8.93
C THR A 36 9.34 10.30 8.34
N ALA A 37 10.11 10.47 7.26
CA ALA A 37 10.28 11.78 6.65
C ALA A 37 9.08 12.13 5.77
N ASN A 38 8.77 13.43 5.65
CA ASN A 38 7.80 13.96 4.68
C ASN A 38 6.39 13.34 4.75
N GLU A 39 6.00 12.75 5.89
CA GLU A 39 4.63 12.28 6.08
C GLU A 39 3.66 13.47 6.01
N ALA A 40 2.53 13.27 5.34
CA ALA A 40 1.48 14.26 5.22
C ALA A 40 1.02 14.76 6.60
N SER A 41 0.58 16.00 6.64
CA SER A 41 0.00 16.62 7.84
C SER A 41 -1.01 17.69 7.44
N GLY A 42 -1.88 18.08 8.38
CA GLY A 42 -2.97 19.01 8.13
C GLY A 42 -4.13 18.40 7.34
N GLY A 43 -5.16 19.19 7.04
CA GLY A 43 -6.30 18.77 6.22
C GLY A 43 -7.19 17.65 6.80
N GLY A 44 -6.98 17.22 8.04
CA GLY A 44 -7.65 16.05 8.63
C GLY A 44 -6.86 14.76 8.51
N TYR A 45 -5.62 14.82 8.01
CA TYR A 45 -4.82 13.63 7.71
C TYR A 45 -4.64 12.71 8.92
N ALA A 46 -4.96 11.45 8.68
CA ALA A 46 -4.61 10.31 9.52
C ALA A 46 -4.21 9.14 8.62
N ARG A 47 -3.31 8.29 9.14
CA ARG A 47 -2.98 7.03 8.50
C ARG A 47 -4.23 6.17 8.34
N GLN A 48 -4.38 5.55 7.17
CA GLN A 48 -5.54 4.71 6.87
C GLN A 48 -5.22 3.25 7.09
N THR A 49 -6.25 2.47 7.41
CA THR A 49 -6.13 1.00 7.49
C THR A 49 -6.70 0.37 6.24
N GLY A 50 -5.85 -0.28 5.45
CA GLY A 50 -6.27 -1.09 4.32
C GLY A 50 -6.81 -2.44 4.79
N THR A 51 -7.86 -2.93 4.13
CA THR A 51 -8.35 -4.30 4.35
C THR A 51 -8.12 -5.12 3.10
N TYR A 52 -7.38 -6.21 3.23
CA TYR A 52 -7.16 -7.17 2.16
C TYR A 52 -8.24 -8.26 2.18
N PRO A 53 -8.93 -8.54 1.07
CA PRO A 53 -9.67 -9.79 0.93
C PRO A 53 -8.70 -10.98 0.80
N ALA A 54 -9.22 -12.19 0.93
CA ALA A 54 -8.45 -13.40 0.64
C ALA A 54 -7.93 -13.39 -0.80
N ALA A 55 -6.68 -13.81 -0.99
CA ALA A 55 -6.04 -13.78 -2.29
C ALA A 55 -6.66 -14.79 -3.27
N SER A 56 -6.71 -14.39 -4.53
CA SER A 56 -7.14 -15.23 -5.64
C SER A 56 -6.25 -14.97 -6.86
N GLY A 57 -5.87 -16.02 -7.58
CA GLY A 57 -4.97 -15.92 -8.72
C GLY A 57 -3.58 -15.36 -8.37
N GLY A 58 -3.12 -15.51 -7.13
CA GLY A 58 -1.85 -14.97 -6.63
C GLY A 58 -1.90 -13.47 -6.29
N GLU A 59 -3.10 -12.89 -6.16
CA GLU A 59 -3.28 -11.45 -5.98
C GLU A 59 -4.29 -11.13 -4.87
N THR A 60 -4.03 -10.06 -4.12
CA THR A 60 -5.01 -9.38 -3.27
C THR A 60 -4.76 -7.87 -3.29
N THR A 61 -5.83 -7.08 -3.24
CA THR A 61 -5.78 -5.61 -3.28
C THR A 61 -6.65 -5.05 -2.17
N THR A 62 -6.18 -4.01 -1.48
CA THR A 62 -7.00 -3.34 -0.46
C THR A 62 -8.25 -2.72 -1.07
N GLY A 63 -9.28 -2.52 -0.24
CA GLY A 63 -10.28 -1.49 -0.54
C GLY A 63 -9.63 -0.11 -0.74
N GLU A 64 -10.37 0.81 -1.35
CA GLU A 64 -9.94 2.21 -1.50
C GLU A 64 -9.78 2.85 -0.12
N MET A 65 -8.56 3.31 0.18
CA MET A 65 -8.23 4.10 1.35
C MET A 65 -8.37 5.57 0.99
N VAL A 66 -9.09 6.32 1.81
CA VAL A 66 -9.36 7.74 1.62
C VAL A 66 -8.62 8.54 2.67
N PHE A 67 -7.76 9.45 2.24
CA PHE A 67 -7.00 10.34 3.10
C PHE A 67 -7.49 11.77 2.91
N ASP A 68 -7.98 12.38 3.97
CA ASP A 68 -8.26 13.81 3.99
C ASP A 68 -6.94 14.57 4.11
N VAL A 69 -6.62 15.40 3.11
CA VAL A 69 -5.31 16.04 3.00
C VAL A 69 -5.41 17.49 2.55
N SER A 70 -4.39 18.25 2.92
CA SER A 70 -4.22 19.62 2.42
C SER A 70 -3.87 19.62 0.93
N ALA A 71 -3.96 20.79 0.28
CA ALA A 71 -3.49 20.92 -1.09
C ALA A 71 -1.98 20.61 -1.18
N GLY A 72 -1.58 19.88 -2.21
CA GLY A 72 -0.20 19.43 -2.37
C GLY A 72 -0.08 18.23 -3.30
N THR A 73 1.16 17.78 -3.52
CA THR A 73 1.46 16.58 -4.29
C THR A 73 1.98 15.50 -3.34
N TYR A 74 1.35 14.33 -3.39
CA TYR A 74 1.69 13.16 -2.59
C TYR A 74 2.31 12.11 -3.51
N THR A 75 3.60 11.90 -3.34
CA THR A 75 4.46 11.13 -4.25
C THR A 75 4.76 9.73 -3.71
N HIS A 76 4.68 9.54 -2.39
CA HIS A 76 4.99 8.27 -1.77
C HIS A 76 3.94 7.85 -0.74
N ALA A 77 3.85 6.55 -0.50
CA ALA A 77 3.16 5.96 0.62
C ALA A 77 4.10 5.05 1.40
N CYS A 78 3.78 4.75 2.66
CA CYS A 78 4.46 3.69 3.41
C CYS A 78 3.44 2.70 3.96
N ARG A 79 3.79 1.41 4.01
CA ARG A 79 3.02 0.38 4.71
C ARG A 79 3.66 0.05 6.05
N TRP A 80 2.84 -0.13 7.07
CA TRP A 80 3.27 -0.30 8.45
C TRP A 80 2.61 -1.50 9.12
N ASN A 81 3.32 -2.05 10.10
CA ASN A 81 2.80 -2.93 11.14
C ASN A 81 3.00 -2.27 12.50
N GLY A 82 1.95 -1.61 13.01
CA GLY A 82 2.09 -0.68 14.12
C GLY A 82 3.09 0.42 13.77
N SER A 83 4.18 0.52 14.53
CA SER A 83 5.28 1.46 14.28
C SER A 83 6.40 0.91 13.38
N THR A 84 6.32 -0.35 12.96
CA THR A 84 7.37 -0.99 12.15
C THR A 84 7.08 -0.74 10.67
N LEU A 85 8.04 -0.13 9.97
CA LEU A 85 7.97 0.05 8.52
C LEU A 85 8.08 -1.31 7.82
N ILE A 86 7.20 -1.56 6.85
CA ILE A 86 7.24 -2.75 5.99
C ILE A 86 7.82 -2.42 4.63
N GLU A 87 7.33 -1.36 3.99
CA GLU A 87 7.79 -0.93 2.67
C GLU A 87 7.51 0.55 2.41
N VAL A 88 8.36 1.14 1.57
CA VAL A 88 8.16 2.47 0.97
C VAL A 88 7.66 2.25 -0.45
N ILE A 89 6.58 2.93 -0.81
CA ILE A 89 5.88 2.80 -2.08
C ILE A 89 6.02 4.13 -2.81
N ASP A 90 6.58 4.09 -4.02
CA ASP A 90 6.53 5.19 -4.97
C ASP A 90 5.17 5.10 -5.69
N ASN A 91 4.25 5.99 -5.36
CA ASN A 91 2.91 5.99 -5.96
C ASN A 91 2.89 6.99 -7.13
N PRO A 92 2.07 6.76 -8.17
CA PRO A 92 1.79 7.82 -9.12
C PRO A 92 1.35 9.08 -8.39
N ASP A 93 1.97 10.22 -8.71
CA ASP A 93 1.77 11.47 -7.99
C ASP A 93 0.29 11.84 -7.88
N ILE A 94 -0.20 11.94 -6.65
CA ILE A 94 -1.56 12.40 -6.35
C ILE A 94 -1.49 13.90 -6.08
N THR A 95 -2.02 14.72 -6.99
CA THR A 95 -2.05 16.17 -6.81
C THR A 95 -3.45 16.62 -6.38
N ILE A 96 -3.52 17.32 -5.25
CA ILE A 96 -4.74 17.80 -4.62
C ILE A 96 -4.75 19.34 -4.66
N SER A 97 -5.80 19.92 -5.25
CA SER A 97 -6.02 21.38 -5.30
C SER A 97 -7.50 21.69 -5.55
N PRO A 98 -8.25 22.30 -4.60
CA PRO A 98 -7.86 22.66 -3.23
C PRO A 98 -7.74 21.42 -2.32
N ALA A 99 -7.59 21.61 -1.00
CA ALA A 99 -7.62 20.53 -0.01
C ALA A 99 -8.84 19.60 -0.22
N GLY A 100 -8.65 18.29 0.01
CA GLY A 100 -9.66 17.28 -0.29
C GLY A 100 -9.15 15.85 -0.07
N GLU A 101 -9.69 14.90 -0.82
CA GLU A 101 -9.41 13.47 -0.64
C GLU A 101 -8.32 12.96 -1.59
N ALA A 102 -7.28 12.34 -1.02
CA ALA A 102 -6.35 11.49 -1.75
C ALA A 102 -6.77 10.02 -1.60
N LYS A 103 -6.89 9.30 -2.72
CA LYS A 103 -7.39 7.92 -2.76
C LYS A 103 -6.26 6.97 -3.15
N LEU A 104 -6.10 5.90 -2.39
CA LEU A 104 -5.02 4.92 -2.59
C LEU A 104 -5.56 3.49 -2.46
N THR A 105 -5.08 2.60 -3.32
CA THR A 105 -5.20 1.15 -3.14
C THR A 105 -3.81 0.54 -3.13
N HIS A 106 -3.62 -0.56 -2.40
CA HIS A 106 -2.37 -1.30 -2.41
C HIS A 106 -2.60 -2.74 -2.86
N LYS A 107 -1.83 -3.19 -3.84
CA LYS A 107 -1.91 -4.52 -4.43
C LYS A 107 -0.67 -5.35 -4.07
N VAL A 108 -0.91 -6.56 -3.58
CA VAL A 108 0.09 -7.61 -3.46
C VAL A 108 -0.14 -8.60 -4.60
N LYS A 109 0.90 -8.85 -5.41
CA LYS A 109 0.85 -9.81 -6.51
C LYS A 109 2.07 -10.73 -6.51
N VAL A 110 1.79 -12.02 -6.49
CA VAL A 110 2.79 -13.09 -6.63
C VAL A 110 2.72 -13.59 -8.07
N ASN A 111 3.75 -13.27 -8.86
CA ASN A 111 3.85 -13.79 -10.23
C ASN A 111 4.24 -15.27 -10.19
N TYR A 112 3.36 -16.13 -10.70
CA TYR A 112 3.57 -17.58 -10.74
C TYR A 112 3.13 -18.17 -12.08
N THR A 113 3.61 -19.38 -12.35
CA THR A 113 3.17 -20.23 -13.45
C THR A 113 2.50 -21.45 -12.85
N ALA A 114 1.27 -21.75 -13.28
CA ALA A 114 0.61 -22.97 -12.87
C ALA A 114 1.36 -24.19 -13.47
N PRO A 115 1.49 -25.31 -12.72
CA PRO A 115 1.97 -26.55 -13.31
C PRO A 115 1.04 -26.98 -14.44
N ALA A 116 1.62 -27.60 -15.48
CA ALA A 116 0.90 -28.10 -16.65
C ALA A 116 -0.07 -29.23 -16.29
#